data_AF-A0A925FXN1-F1
#
_entry.id   AF-A0A925FXN1-F1
#
_cell.length_a   1.000
_cell.length_b   1.000
_cell.length_c   1.000
_cell.angle_alpha   90.00
_cell.angle_beta   90.00
_cell.angle_gamma   90.00
#
_symmetry.space_group_name_H-M   'P 1'
#
loop_
_entity.id
_entity.type
_entity.pdbx_description
1 polymer ?
#
loop_
_entity_poly.entity_id
_entity_poly.type
_entity_poly.pdbx_seq_one_letter_code
_entity_poly.pdbx_strand_id
1 'polypeptide(L)'
;MLDPGTDSRLYTVRMSDGNSKKDYLRAGELARLAGVSTDTLRHYERKGVLPAPRRSHNNYRHYPPQALERVRLVRRALVVGFTLDELASILAARDQGGTPCPEVRTLAEEKLSQVETRLSELKILRNELRSTLKDWDIRLAETPAGERAGLLEALAANGHAAGMQTSPSALSRFKSKSKRRPRK
;
A
#
# COMPACT_ATOMS: atom_id res chain seq x y z
N MET A 1 50.89 13.68 26.34
CA MET A 1 51.07 14.12 24.95
C MET A 1 49.68 14.03 24.31
N LEU A 2 48.75 14.90 24.71
CA LEU A 2 48.31 16.10 23.97
C LEU A 2 47.74 15.75 22.57
N ASP A 3 46.40 15.72 22.50
CA ASP A 3 45.54 15.91 21.30
C ASP A 3 45.70 17.38 20.78
N PRO A 4 45.14 17.83 19.63
CA PRO A 4 44.31 17.16 18.61
C PRO A 4 44.62 17.55 17.13
N GLY A 5 44.18 16.72 16.19
CA GLY A 5 44.27 16.97 14.75
C GLY A 5 42.92 16.77 14.05
N THR A 6 41.95 17.63 14.38
CA THR A 6 40.71 17.78 13.64
C THR A 6 41.01 18.20 12.21
N ASP A 7 40.88 17.28 11.25
CA ASP A 7 40.55 17.65 9.86
C ASP A 7 39.25 16.95 9.45
N SER A 8 38.26 17.12 10.33
CA SER A 8 36.86 17.19 9.94
C SER A 8 36.64 18.54 9.24
N ARG A 9 37.13 18.67 8.01
CA ARG A 9 36.79 19.78 7.11
C ARG A 9 35.83 19.28 6.03
N LEU A 10 34.58 19.25 6.47
CA LEU A 10 33.37 19.66 5.77
C LEU A 10 33.52 20.11 4.30
N TYR A 11 32.59 19.58 3.49
CA TYR A 11 31.88 20.27 2.42
C TYR A 11 32.73 21.09 1.43
N THR A 12 33.07 20.49 0.30
CA THR A 12 32.91 21.24 -0.94
C THR A 12 31.46 21.12 -1.40
N VAL A 13 30.62 22.03 -0.89
CA VAL A 13 29.71 22.71 -1.80
C VAL A 13 30.62 23.45 -2.79
N ARG A 14 30.84 22.85 -3.96
CA ARG A 14 31.18 23.60 -5.16
C ARG A 14 30.01 23.41 -6.11
N MET A 15 29.14 24.41 -6.12
CA MET A 15 28.45 24.76 -7.36
C MET A 15 29.46 25.45 -8.25
N SER A 16 29.76 24.82 -9.37
CA SER A 16 30.32 25.41 -10.58
C SER A 16 30.11 24.37 -11.68
N ASP A 17 29.31 24.77 -12.66
CA ASP A 17 28.86 23.96 -13.79
C ASP A 17 30.01 23.30 -14.55
N GLY A 18 29.82 22.01 -14.80
CA GLY A 18 30.73 21.15 -15.55
C GLY A 18 30.15 19.74 -15.56
N ASN A 19 29.39 19.42 -16.61
CA ASN A 19 28.63 18.20 -16.82
C ASN A 19 29.51 16.92 -16.89
N SER A 20 30.11 16.51 -15.77
CA SER A 20 30.64 15.17 -15.58
C SER A 20 29.51 14.28 -15.12
N LYS A 21 28.87 13.59 -16.07
CA LYS A 21 27.81 12.61 -15.86
C LYS A 21 28.27 11.62 -14.79
N LYS A 22 27.79 11.74 -13.55
CA LYS A 22 28.06 10.74 -12.52
C LYS A 22 27.52 9.39 -13.02
N ASP A 23 28.41 8.42 -13.19
CA ASP A 23 28.05 7.05 -13.62
C ASP A 23 27.30 6.25 -12.53
N TYR A 24 27.03 6.88 -11.37
CA TYR A 24 26.30 6.26 -10.28
C TYR A 24 25.60 7.28 -9.37
N LEU A 25 24.56 6.79 -8.68
CA LEU A 25 23.81 7.48 -7.64
C LEU A 25 24.06 6.78 -6.30
N ARG A 26 24.19 7.54 -5.22
CA ARG A 26 24.18 6.99 -3.86
C ARG A 26 22.75 6.69 -3.42
N ALA A 27 22.56 5.80 -2.44
CA ALA A 27 21.23 5.43 -1.92
C ALA A 27 20.37 6.65 -1.54
N GLY A 28 20.93 7.61 -0.81
CA GLY A 28 20.20 8.83 -0.42
C GLY A 28 19.84 9.73 -1.59
N GLU A 29 20.71 9.81 -2.60
CA GLU A 29 20.48 10.60 -3.81
C GLU A 29 19.39 9.95 -4.68
N LEU A 30 19.45 8.64 -4.89
CA LEU A 30 18.43 7.87 -5.60
C LEU A 30 17.07 7.96 -4.89
N ALA A 31 17.04 7.81 -3.57
CA ALA A 31 15.84 7.92 -2.75
C ALA A 31 15.16 9.28 -2.94
N ARG A 32 15.94 10.36 -2.83
CA ARG A 32 15.45 11.72 -3.04
C ARG A 32 14.92 11.95 -4.46
N LEU A 33 15.65 11.51 -5.49
CA LEU A 33 15.25 11.69 -6.89
C LEU A 33 14.02 10.86 -7.29
N ALA A 34 13.85 9.69 -6.66
CA ALA A 34 12.71 8.82 -6.88
C ALA A 34 11.50 9.17 -5.99
N GLY A 35 11.69 10.03 -4.99
CA GLY A 35 10.66 10.38 -4.01
C GLY A 35 10.27 9.20 -3.11
N VAL A 36 11.23 8.39 -2.70
CA VAL A 36 11.04 7.26 -1.78
C VAL A 36 12.03 7.34 -0.62
N SER A 37 11.80 6.59 0.45
CA SER A 37 12.77 6.49 1.54
C SER A 37 13.93 5.56 1.17
N THR A 38 15.08 5.70 1.84
CA THR A 38 16.18 4.75 1.70
C THR A 38 15.82 3.34 2.19
N ASP A 39 14.88 3.22 3.14
CA ASP A 39 14.40 1.93 3.60
C ASP A 39 13.53 1.24 2.53
N THR A 40 12.71 2.03 1.82
CA THR A 40 11.96 1.55 0.65
C THR A 40 12.89 0.99 -0.43
N LEU A 41 14.02 1.66 -0.70
CA LEU A 41 15.01 1.12 -1.63
C LEU A 41 15.59 -0.22 -1.16
N ARG A 42 15.91 -0.36 0.14
CA ARG A 42 16.38 -1.65 0.71
C ARG A 42 15.30 -2.72 0.65
N HIS A 43 14.04 -2.35 0.83
CA HIS A 43 12.92 -3.27 0.67
C HIS A 43 12.79 -3.74 -0.77
N TYR A 44 12.93 -2.84 -1.75
CA TYR A 44 12.92 -3.17 -3.17
C TYR A 44 14.09 -4.07 -3.58
N GLU A 45 15.27 -3.88 -3.00
CA GLU A 45 16.41 -4.80 -3.16
C GLU A 45 16.09 -6.19 -2.64
N ARG A 46 15.57 -6.30 -1.41
CA ARG A 46 15.23 -7.59 -0.79
C ARG A 46 14.16 -8.35 -1.57
N LYS A 47 13.22 -7.63 -2.18
CA LYS A 47 12.16 -8.19 -3.02
C LYS A 47 12.61 -8.50 -4.46
N GLY A 48 13.84 -8.15 -4.84
CA GLY A 48 14.37 -8.42 -6.18
C GLY A 48 13.85 -7.48 -7.29
N VAL A 49 12.96 -6.54 -6.97
CA VAL A 49 12.47 -5.54 -7.93
C VAL A 49 13.52 -4.49 -8.26
N LEU A 50 14.58 -4.34 -7.46
CA LEU A 50 15.74 -3.49 -7.74
C LEU A 50 17.00 -4.36 -7.63
N PRO A 51 17.87 -4.42 -8.67
CA PRO A 51 19.08 -5.21 -8.59
C PRO A 51 20.00 -4.70 -7.49
N ALA A 52 20.76 -5.62 -6.89
CA ALA A 52 21.71 -5.29 -5.84
C ALA A 52 22.74 -4.28 -6.36
N PRO A 53 22.95 -3.14 -5.65
CA PRO A 53 23.89 -2.12 -6.09
C PRO A 53 25.33 -2.62 -6.01
N ARG A 54 26.18 -2.09 -6.88
CA ARG A 54 27.63 -2.28 -6.74
C ARG A 54 28.08 -1.59 -5.45
N ARG A 55 28.98 -2.23 -4.71
CA ARG A 55 29.61 -1.61 -3.55
C ARG A 55 30.87 -0.88 -3.96
N SER A 56 31.04 0.33 -3.44
CA SER A 56 32.27 1.11 -3.57
C SER A 56 33.39 0.50 -2.72
N HIS A 57 34.65 0.86 -3.02
CA HIS A 57 35.81 0.56 -2.19
C HIS A 57 35.62 0.93 -0.70
N ASN A 58 34.87 1.98 -0.41
CA ASN A 58 34.51 2.41 0.95
C ASN A 58 33.14 1.87 1.41
N ASN A 59 32.74 0.71 0.88
CA ASN A 59 31.52 -0.07 1.20
C ASN A 59 30.16 0.65 1.00
N TYR A 60 30.14 1.83 0.37
CA TYR A 60 28.89 2.53 0.01
C TYR A 60 28.16 1.86 -1.18
N ARG A 61 26.81 1.92 -1.18
CA ARG A 61 25.97 1.45 -2.29
C ARG A 61 25.97 2.45 -3.45
N HIS A 62 26.38 2.01 -4.63
CA HIS A 62 26.34 2.75 -5.88
C HIS A 62 25.33 2.10 -6.83
N TYR A 63 24.30 2.88 -7.20
CA TYR A 63 23.31 2.47 -8.19
C TYR A 63 23.64 3.09 -9.53
N PRO A 64 23.47 2.37 -10.64
CA PRO A 64 23.61 2.97 -11.95
C PRO A 64 22.44 3.96 -12.19
N PRO A 65 22.58 4.99 -13.05
CA PRO A 65 21.53 5.98 -13.29
C PRO A 65 20.18 5.38 -13.73
N GLN A 66 20.21 4.23 -14.43
CA GLN A 66 19.01 3.49 -14.85
C GLN A 66 18.16 3.00 -13.67
N ALA A 67 18.74 2.88 -12.47
CA ALA A 67 18.00 2.49 -11.26
C ALA A 67 16.91 3.51 -10.91
N LEU A 68 17.09 4.81 -11.24
CA LEU A 68 16.08 5.83 -11.00
C LEU A 68 14.79 5.55 -11.78
N GLU A 69 14.91 5.27 -13.07
CA GLU A 69 13.76 4.97 -13.92
C GLU A 69 13.08 3.66 -13.51
N ARG A 70 13.85 2.66 -13.06
CA ARG A 70 13.31 1.42 -12.51
C ARG A 70 12.50 1.66 -11.23
N VAL A 71 13.01 2.44 -10.28
CA VAL A 71 12.28 2.75 -9.04
C VAL A 71 11.00 3.54 -9.34
N ARG A 72 11.05 4.49 -10.29
CA ARG A 72 9.86 5.24 -10.73
C ARG A 72 8.82 4.32 -11.38
N LEU A 73 9.25 3.38 -12.21
CA LEU A 73 8.38 2.38 -12.82
C LEU A 73 7.69 1.53 -11.75
N VAL A 74 8.46 0.96 -10.81
CA VAL A 74 7.92 0.15 -9.70
C VAL A 74 6.91 0.96 -8.90
N ARG A 75 7.22 2.22 -8.56
CA ARG A 75 6.30 3.09 -7.82
C ARG A 75 4.98 3.30 -8.56
N ARG A 76 5.02 3.57 -9.87
CA ARG A 76 3.79 3.74 -10.66
C ARG A 76 2.97 2.44 -10.72
N ALA A 77 3.63 1.31 -10.90
CA ALA A 77 2.93 0.02 -10.96
C ALA A 77 2.27 -0.34 -9.61
N LEU A 78 2.92 -0.06 -8.49
CA LEU A 78 2.30 -0.23 -7.16
C LEU A 78 1.04 0.62 -6.98
N VAL A 79 1.02 1.84 -7.51
CA VAL A 79 -0.18 2.71 -7.47
C VAL A 79 -1.33 2.13 -8.29
N VAL A 80 -1.03 1.43 -9.39
CA VAL A 80 -2.04 0.75 -10.23
C VAL A 80 -2.59 -0.52 -9.54
N GLY A 81 -1.90 -1.04 -8.53
CA GLY A 81 -2.32 -2.23 -7.77
C GLY A 81 -1.52 -3.50 -8.06
N PHE A 82 -0.40 -3.39 -8.79
CA PHE A 82 0.56 -4.49 -8.86
C PHE A 82 1.22 -4.70 -7.50
N THR A 83 1.56 -5.94 -7.19
CA THR A 83 2.33 -6.26 -5.98
C THR A 83 3.83 -6.25 -6.26
N LEU A 84 4.66 -6.12 -5.22
CA LEU A 84 6.11 -6.22 -5.39
C LEU A 84 6.56 -7.59 -5.90
N ASP A 85 5.82 -8.65 -5.57
CA ASP A 85 6.17 -10.01 -5.97
C ASP A 85 5.85 -10.23 -7.46
N GLU A 86 4.70 -9.73 -7.95
CA GLU A 86 4.37 -9.68 -9.39
C GLU A 86 5.41 -8.85 -10.17
N LEU A 87 5.81 -7.70 -9.63
CA LEU A 87 6.82 -6.87 -10.30
C LEU A 87 8.19 -7.53 -10.31
N ALA A 88 8.52 -8.33 -9.30
CA ALA A 88 9.79 -9.04 -9.25
C ALA A 88 9.88 -10.09 -10.36
N SER A 89 8.82 -10.87 -10.61
CA SER A 89 8.79 -11.86 -11.69
C SER A 89 8.89 -11.19 -13.06
N ILE A 90 8.07 -10.17 -13.32
CA ILE A 90 8.04 -9.44 -14.60
C ILE A 90 9.41 -8.81 -14.88
N LEU A 91 9.99 -8.13 -13.90
CA LEU A 91 11.27 -7.46 -14.09
C LEU A 91 12.43 -8.45 -14.24
N ALA A 92 12.40 -9.58 -13.53
CA ALA A 92 13.40 -10.63 -13.70
C ALA A 92 13.35 -11.24 -15.11
N ALA A 93 12.16 -11.53 -15.64
CA ALA A 93 11.99 -12.04 -17.00
C ALA A 93 12.50 -11.04 -18.04
N ARG A 94 12.21 -9.74 -17.86
CA ARG A 94 12.72 -8.67 -18.71
C ARG A 94 14.25 -8.55 -18.65
N ASP A 95 14.82 -8.61 -17.45
CA ASP A 95 16.27 -8.49 -17.25
C ASP A 95 17.04 -9.66 -17.90
N GLN A 96 16.39 -10.82 -18.07
CA GLN A 96 16.91 -11.99 -18.81
C GLN A 96 16.70 -11.90 -20.33
N GLY A 97 16.18 -10.79 -20.85
CA GLY A 97 15.92 -10.59 -22.28
C GLY A 97 14.57 -11.12 -22.76
N GLY A 98 13.70 -11.56 -21.85
CA GLY A 98 12.33 -11.98 -22.16
C GLY A 98 11.38 -10.81 -22.40
N THR A 99 10.23 -11.13 -23.00
CA THR A 99 9.16 -10.16 -23.32
C THR A 99 7.89 -10.55 -22.56
N PRO A 100 7.74 -10.19 -21.27
CA PRO A 100 6.59 -10.58 -20.45
C PRO A 100 5.29 -9.82 -20.81
N CYS A 101 5.19 -9.25 -22.01
CA CYS A 101 4.06 -8.41 -22.43
C CYS A 101 2.68 -9.10 -22.27
N PRO A 102 2.51 -10.40 -22.62
CA PRO A 102 1.22 -11.06 -22.41
C PRO A 102 0.87 -11.19 -20.93
N GLU A 103 1.82 -11.58 -20.08
CA GLU A 103 1.64 -11.73 -18.64
C GLU A 103 1.27 -10.40 -17.97
N VAL A 104 1.99 -9.33 -18.32
CA VAL A 104 1.70 -7.97 -17.82
C VAL A 104 0.29 -7.53 -18.20
N ARG A 105 -0.16 -7.84 -19.43
CA ARG A 105 -1.50 -7.51 -19.91
C ARG A 105 -2.57 -8.26 -19.12
N THR A 106 -2.41 -9.56 -18.92
CA THR A 106 -3.35 -10.38 -18.14
C THR A 106 -3.47 -9.87 -16.70
N LEU A 107 -2.34 -9.60 -16.04
CA LEU A 107 -2.36 -9.05 -14.69
C LEU A 107 -3.06 -7.68 -14.64
N ALA A 108 -2.85 -6.82 -15.63
CA ALA A 108 -3.54 -5.53 -15.70
C ALA A 108 -5.07 -5.69 -15.87
N GLU A 109 -5.53 -6.65 -16.68
CA GLU A 109 -6.96 -6.98 -16.83
C GLU A 109 -7.57 -7.46 -15.50
N GLU A 110 -6.84 -8.29 -14.74
CA GLU A 110 -7.27 -8.74 -13.41
C GLU A 110 -7.38 -7.56 -12.43
N LYS A 111 -6.40 -6.65 -12.40
CA LYS A 111 -6.46 -5.47 -11.53
C LYS A 111 -7.62 -4.56 -11.91
N LEU A 112 -7.87 -4.37 -13.21
CA LEU A 112 -9.01 -3.58 -13.67
C LEU A 112 -10.33 -4.17 -13.18
N SER A 113 -10.52 -5.49 -13.35
CA SER A 113 -11.72 -6.21 -12.88
C SER A 113 -11.93 -6.08 -11.36
N GLN A 114 -10.85 -6.17 -10.59
CA GLN A 114 -10.89 -5.97 -9.12
C GLN A 114 -11.32 -4.53 -8.76
N VAL A 115 -10.78 -3.52 -9.45
CA VAL A 115 -11.14 -2.13 -9.25
C VAL A 115 -12.61 -1.88 -9.61
N GLU A 116 -13.08 -2.41 -10.74
CA GLU A 116 -14.48 -2.28 -11.17
C GLU A 116 -15.44 -2.93 -10.19
N THR A 117 -15.11 -4.12 -9.70
CA THR A 117 -15.87 -4.80 -8.64
C THR A 117 -15.96 -3.93 -7.40
N ARG A 118 -14.82 -3.44 -6.89
CA ARG A 118 -14.79 -2.60 -5.68
C ARG A 118 -15.56 -1.29 -5.86
N LEU A 119 -15.47 -0.70 -7.05
CA LEU A 119 -16.21 0.51 -7.39
C LEU A 119 -17.72 0.25 -7.42
N SER A 120 -18.17 -0.92 -7.89
CA SER A 120 -19.58 -1.32 -7.84
C SER A 120 -20.09 -1.45 -6.41
N GLU A 121 -19.33 -2.12 -5.52
CA GLU A 121 -19.67 -2.28 -4.11
C GLU A 121 -19.77 -0.92 -3.40
N LEU A 122 -18.77 -0.04 -3.62
CA LEU A 122 -18.77 1.30 -3.05
C LEU A 122 -19.91 2.17 -3.58
N LYS A 123 -20.34 1.99 -4.83
CA LYS A 123 -21.52 2.68 -5.38
C LYS A 123 -22.80 2.22 -4.67
N ILE A 124 -22.95 0.93 -4.40
CA ILE A 124 -24.10 0.38 -3.67
C ILE A 124 -24.14 0.99 -2.26
N LEU A 125 -23.05 0.86 -1.50
CA LEU A 125 -22.95 1.40 -0.14
C LEU A 125 -23.22 2.91 -0.10
N ARG A 126 -22.66 3.67 -1.04
CA ARG A 126 -22.91 5.12 -1.15
C ARG A 126 -24.39 5.42 -1.38
N ASN A 127 -25.07 4.63 -2.22
CA ASN A 127 -26.48 4.84 -2.51
C ASN A 127 -27.36 4.49 -1.30
N GLU A 128 -27.02 3.43 -0.56
CA GLU A 128 -27.67 3.07 0.71
C GLU A 128 -27.53 4.21 1.72
N LEU A 129 -26.31 4.70 1.95
CA LEU A 129 -26.06 5.83 2.85
C LEU A 129 -26.84 7.09 2.44
N ARG A 130 -26.94 7.37 1.13
CA ARG A 130 -27.76 8.50 0.64
C ARG A 130 -29.25 8.30 0.91
N SER A 131 -29.76 7.08 0.79
CA SER A 131 -31.16 6.78 1.11
C SER A 131 -31.42 6.95 2.59
N THR A 132 -30.57 6.37 3.44
CA THR A 132 -30.65 6.51 4.90
C THR A 132 -30.68 7.97 5.33
N LEU A 133 -29.78 8.80 4.78
CA LEU A 133 -29.75 10.23 5.12
C LEU A 133 -31.03 10.94 4.72
N LYS A 134 -31.60 10.67 3.54
CA LYS A 134 -32.90 11.23 3.13
C LYS A 134 -34.03 10.82 4.07
N ASP A 135 -34.07 9.55 4.46
CA ASP A 135 -35.10 9.04 5.38
C ASP A 135 -34.96 9.70 6.76
N TRP A 136 -33.72 9.91 7.21
CA TRP A 136 -33.44 10.61 8.47
C TRP A 136 -33.81 12.10 8.41
N ASP A 137 -33.55 12.78 7.29
CA ASP A 137 -33.93 14.18 7.10
C ASP A 137 -35.45 14.36 7.20
N ILE A 138 -36.23 13.46 6.58
CA ILE A 138 -37.71 13.45 6.68
C ILE A 138 -38.15 13.24 8.13
N ARG A 139 -37.59 12.23 8.81
CA ARG A 139 -37.93 11.92 10.21
C ARG A 139 -37.63 13.08 11.14
N LEU A 140 -36.47 13.73 10.97
CA LEU A 140 -36.10 14.88 11.80
C LEU A 140 -37.03 16.08 11.56
N ALA A 141 -37.52 16.29 10.33
CA ALA A 141 -38.50 17.33 10.03
C ALA A 141 -39.87 17.06 10.66
N GLU A 142 -40.27 15.79 10.78
CA GLU A 142 -41.54 15.36 11.36
C GLU A 142 -41.49 15.22 12.90
N THR A 143 -40.30 15.16 13.50
CA THR A 143 -40.14 14.95 14.94
C THR A 143 -40.40 16.25 15.72
N PRO A 144 -41.37 16.28 16.66
CA PRO A 144 -41.62 17.42 17.52
C PRO A 144 -40.41 17.77 18.40
N ALA A 145 -40.29 19.05 18.78
CA ALA A 145 -39.21 19.51 19.64
C ALA A 145 -39.24 18.79 21.01
N GLY A 146 -38.17 18.06 21.34
CA GLY A 146 -38.02 17.32 22.60
C GLY A 146 -38.21 15.81 22.49
N GLU A 147 -38.62 15.28 21.33
CA GLU A 147 -38.79 13.85 21.10
C GLU A 147 -37.58 13.20 20.40
N ARG A 148 -37.46 11.87 20.52
CA ARG A 148 -36.38 11.10 19.89
C ARG A 148 -36.81 10.64 18.50
N ALA A 149 -36.13 11.09 17.45
CA ALA A 149 -36.41 10.71 16.05
C ALA A 149 -36.12 9.24 15.69
N GLY A 150 -35.47 8.47 16.58
CA GLY A 150 -35.24 7.03 16.43
C GLY A 150 -34.39 6.63 15.22
N LEU A 151 -33.35 7.42 14.89
CA LEU A 151 -32.57 7.27 13.65
C LEU A 151 -31.74 5.97 13.61
N LEU A 152 -31.16 5.56 14.74
CA LEU A 152 -30.35 4.33 14.82
C LEU A 152 -31.22 3.08 14.79
N GLU A 153 -32.41 3.15 15.40
CA GLU A 153 -33.41 2.10 15.36
C GLU A 153 -33.95 1.92 13.93
N ALA A 154 -34.17 3.02 13.22
CA ALA A 154 -34.54 3.01 11.80
C ALA A 154 -33.44 2.40 10.92
N LEU A 155 -32.18 2.70 11.22
CA LEU A 155 -31.04 2.11 10.52
C LEU A 155 -30.92 0.61 10.76
N ALA A 156 -31.10 0.16 12.01
CA ALA A 156 -31.10 -1.26 12.35
C ALA A 156 -32.27 -2.03 11.71
N ALA A 157 -33.44 -1.41 11.58
CA ALA A 157 -34.59 -1.99 10.89
C ALA A 157 -34.37 -2.11 9.37
N ASN A 158 -33.78 -1.08 8.74
CA ASN A 158 -33.46 -1.05 7.30
C ASN A 158 -32.19 -1.84 6.93
N GLY A 159 -31.39 -2.26 7.91
CA GLY A 159 -30.10 -2.94 7.73
C GLY A 159 -30.15 -4.36 7.13
N HIS A 160 -31.32 -4.86 6.71
CA HIS A 160 -31.48 -6.21 6.17
C HIS A 160 -31.17 -6.33 4.66
N ALA A 161 -30.84 -5.23 3.97
CA ALA A 161 -30.41 -5.24 2.58
C ALA A 161 -28.87 -5.18 2.41
N ALA A 162 -28.11 -5.02 3.49
CA ALA A 162 -26.65 -5.00 3.46
C ALA A 162 -26.12 -6.45 3.38
N GLY A 163 -25.92 -6.94 2.16
CA GLY A 163 -25.34 -8.24 1.88
C GLY A 163 -23.99 -8.43 2.59
N MET A 164 -23.98 -9.28 3.62
CA MET A 164 -22.78 -9.98 4.06
C MET A 164 -23.20 -11.39 4.44
N GLN A 165 -22.97 -12.33 3.52
CA GLN A 165 -22.81 -13.73 3.87
C GLN A 165 -21.59 -13.80 4.80
N THR A 166 -21.81 -13.77 6.11
CA THR A 166 -20.79 -14.24 7.04
C THR A 166 -20.71 -15.76 6.85
N SER A 167 -19.70 -16.24 6.12
CA SER A 167 -19.38 -17.67 6.08
C SER A 167 -19.31 -18.21 7.51
N PRO A 168 -20.00 -19.31 7.85
CA PRO A 168 -19.79 -19.99 9.11
C PRO A 168 -18.60 -20.92 8.94
N SER A 169 -17.39 -20.42 9.14
CA SER A 169 -16.24 -21.30 9.34
C SER A 169 -15.33 -20.74 10.42
N ALA A 170 -15.00 -21.62 11.37
CA ALA A 170 -14.15 -21.42 12.52
C ALA A 170 -14.73 -20.55 13.64
N LEU A 171 -15.54 -21.18 14.51
CA LEU A 171 -15.28 -21.21 15.96
C LEU A 171 -16.23 -22.23 16.63
N SER A 172 -15.88 -23.50 16.41
CA SER A 172 -16.19 -24.56 17.35
C SER A 172 -15.52 -24.22 18.69
N ARG A 173 -16.35 -23.98 19.70
CA ARG A 173 -16.19 -24.32 21.13
C ARG A 173 -16.75 -23.19 22.00
N PHE A 174 -18.02 -23.31 22.41
CA PHE A 174 -18.36 -22.99 23.80
C PHE A 174 -19.57 -23.80 24.32
N LYS A 175 -19.24 -24.74 25.20
CA LYS A 175 -19.96 -25.25 26.39
C LYS A 175 -21.48 -25.48 26.33
N SER A 176 -21.84 -26.73 26.60
CA SER A 176 -23.00 -27.11 27.42
C SER A 176 -22.54 -28.27 28.34
N LYS A 177 -22.95 -28.49 29.58
CA LYS A 177 -23.97 -27.92 30.45
C LYS A 177 -23.68 -28.45 31.87
N SER A 178 -23.83 -27.57 32.87
CA SER A 178 -24.40 -27.81 34.20
C SER A 178 -24.60 -29.27 34.65
N LYS A 179 -23.90 -29.70 35.72
CA LYS A 179 -24.35 -30.77 36.60
C LYS A 179 -24.50 -30.23 38.03
N ARG A 180 -25.75 -30.09 38.46
CA ARG A 180 -26.13 -29.76 39.84
C ARG A 180 -25.93 -31.00 40.74
N ARG A 181 -25.51 -30.71 41.98
CA ARG A 181 -25.40 -31.46 43.25
C ARG A 181 -26.44 -32.58 43.50
N PRO A 182 -26.21 -33.57 44.41
CA PRO A 182 -26.22 -33.29 45.86
C PRO A 182 -25.23 -34.06 46.76
N ARG A 183 -25.21 -33.60 48.02
CA ARG A 183 -24.53 -34.12 49.22
C ARG A 183 -25.11 -35.46 49.67
N LYS A 184 -24.24 -36.37 50.14
CA LYS A 184 -24.26 -36.98 51.47
C LYS A 184 -22.90 -37.62 51.73
#